data_AF-X8DXJ3-F1
#
_entry.id   AF-X8DXJ3-F1
#
_cell.length_a   1.000
_cell.length_b   1.000
_cell.length_c   1.000
_cell.angle_alpha   90.00
_cell.angle_beta   90.00
_cell.angle_gamma   90.00
#
_symmetry.space_group_name_H-M   'P 1'
#
loop_
_entity.id
_entity.type
_entity.pdbx_description
1 polymer ?
#
loop_
_entity_poly.entity_id
_entity_poly.type
_entity_poly.pdbx_seq_one_letter_code
_entity_poly.pdbx_strand_id
1 'polypeptide(L)' 'MVLTAGYPALSPAISLTHGVHGIGDTIAISVHAAESAIADIDAYLHRLDAAL' A
#
# COMPACT_ATOMS: atom_id res chain seq x y z
N MET A 1 -20.36 -6.05 7.25
CA MET A 1 -19.68 -4.75 7.11
C MET A 1 -19.02 -4.74 5.74
N VAL A 2 -19.35 -3.79 4.88
CA VAL A 2 -18.80 -3.68 3.52
C VAL A 2 -17.47 -2.94 3.62
N LEU A 3 -16.42 -3.58 3.13
CA LEU A 3 -15.03 -3.11 3.10
C LEU A 3 -14.89 -2.04 2.02
N THR A 4 -14.16 -0.97 2.28
CA THR A 4 -13.74 -0.02 1.24
C THR A 4 -12.22 0.08 1.23
N ALA A 5 -11.57 -0.66 0.35
CA ALA A 5 -10.16 -0.44 0.04
C ALA A 5 -10.08 0.48 -1.19
N GLY A 6 -9.59 1.70 -1.00
CA GLY A 6 -9.33 2.63 -2.10
C GLY A 6 -7.96 2.34 -2.69
N TYR A 7 -7.92 1.72 -3.86
CA TYR A 7 -6.73 1.66 -4.70
C TYR A 7 -6.90 2.67 -5.84
N PRO A 8 -6.52 3.94 -5.66
CA PRO A 8 -6.49 4.86 -6.79
C PRO A 8 -5.54 4.27 -7.85
N ALA A 9 -6.01 4.25 -9.10
CA ALA A 9 -5.19 3.77 -10.21
C ALA A 9 -3.87 4.54 -10.25
N LEU A 10 -2.77 3.83 -10.47
CA LEU A 10 -1.48 4.47 -10.73
C LEU A 10 -1.60 5.34 -11.97
N SER A 11 -0.97 6.50 -11.91
CA SER A 11 -0.83 7.39 -13.07
C SER A 11 0.65 7.73 -13.23
N PRO A 12 1.08 8.29 -14.37
CA PRO A 12 2.46 8.76 -14.52
C PRO A 12 2.89 9.74 -13.42
N ALA A 13 1.95 10.46 -12.81
CA ALA A 13 2.19 11.37 -11.69
C ALA A 13 2.12 10.69 -10.31
N ILE A 14 1.52 9.49 -10.22
CA ILE A 14 1.32 8.75 -8.97
C ILE A 14 1.81 7.32 -9.20
N SER A 15 3.07 7.07 -8.87
CA SER A 15 3.73 5.78 -9.03
C SER A 15 3.77 4.94 -7.75
N LEU A 16 3.29 5.47 -6.62
CA LEU A 16 3.21 4.76 -5.34
C LEU A 16 2.06 5.32 -4.48
N THR A 17 1.27 4.43 -3.89
CA THR A 17 0.19 4.78 -2.95
C THR A 17 0.13 3.81 -1.78
N HIS A 18 -0.21 4.35 -0.61
CA HIS A 18 -0.48 3.57 0.61
C HIS A 18 -1.95 3.75 1.01
N GLY A 19 -2.66 2.64 1.21
CA GLY A 19 -3.97 2.63 1.85
C GLY A 19 -3.83 2.20 3.30
N VAL A 20 -4.56 2.86 4.21
CA VAL A 20 -4.62 2.47 5.63
C VAL A 20 -6.08 2.34 6.01
N HIS A 21 -6.46 1.19 6.57
CA HIS A 21 -7.84 0.87 6.89
C HIS A 21 -7.97 0.12 8.22
N GLY A 22 -8.94 0.49 9.06
CA GLY A 22 -9.25 -0.22 10.30
C GLY A 22 -10.30 -1.32 10.09
N ILE A 23 -10.05 -2.51 10.64
CA ILE A 23 -10.93 -3.69 10.61
C ILE A 23 -11.07 -4.23 12.03
N GLY A 24 -12.12 -3.80 12.73
CA GLY A 24 -12.23 -4.06 14.17
C GLY A 24 -11.01 -3.48 14.89
N ASP A 25 -10.27 -4.32 15.59
CA ASP A 25 -9.03 -3.94 16.31
C ASP A 25 -7.77 -4.07 15.45
N THR A 26 -7.90 -4.41 14.17
CA THR A 26 -6.77 -4.59 13.23
C THR A 26 -6.62 -3.39 12.32
N ILE A 27 -5.38 -2.98 12.02
CA ILE A 27 -5.07 -2.05 10.93
C ILE A 27 -4.54 -2.84 9.73
N ALA A 28 -5.15 -2.65 8.57
CA ALA A 28 -4.67 -3.13 7.29
C ALA A 28 -3.97 -2.00 6.53
N ILE A 29 -2.75 -2.26 6.07
CA ILE A 29 -1.98 -1.35 5.23
C ILE A 29 -1.80 -2.01 3.86
N SER A 30 -2.18 -1.30 2.79
CA SER A 30 -1.98 -1.74 1.42
C SER A 30 -0.97 -0.85 0.69
N VAL A 31 -0.16 -1.44 -0.16
CA VAL A 31 0.82 -0.72 -0.99
C VAL A 31 0.55 -1.06 -2.45
N HIS A 32 0.44 -0.02 -3.28
CA HIS A 32 0.37 -0.19 -4.72
C HIS A 32 1.41 0.70 -5.39
N ALA A 33 2.31 0.08 -6.15
CA ALA A 33 3.48 0.73 -6.72
C ALA A 33 3.63 0.34 -8.20
N ALA A 34 4.08 1.29 -9.00
CA ALA A 34 4.60 1.02 -10.33
C ALA A 34 5.98 0.38 -10.19
N GLU A 35 6.28 -0.59 -11.05
CA GLU A 35 7.59 -1.26 -11.09
C GLU A 35 8.74 -0.27 -11.29
N SER A 36 8.51 0.82 -12.05
CA SER A 36 9.50 1.89 -12.27
C SER A 36 9.83 2.70 -11.01
N ALA A 37 8.99 2.65 -9.98
CA ALA A 37 9.22 3.33 -8.70
C ALA A 37 9.69 2.36 -7.60
N ILE A 38 9.13 1.16 -7.55
CA ILE A 38 9.52 0.09 -6.61
C ILE A 38 9.68 -1.19 -7.43
N ALA A 39 10.93 -1.57 -7.69
CA ALA A 39 11.24 -2.79 -8.45
C ALA A 39 11.06 -4.07 -7.62
N ASP A 40 11.21 -3.98 -6.29
CA ASP A 40 11.04 -5.09 -5.36
C ASP A 40 10.04 -4.68 -4.26
N ILE A 41 8.79 -5.07 -4.46
CA ILE A 41 7.70 -4.74 -3.55
C ILE A 41 7.81 -5.51 -2.23
N ASP A 42 8.37 -6.71 -2.23
CA ASP A 42 8.50 -7.53 -1.04
C ASP A 42 9.56 -6.93 -0.10
N ALA A 43 10.70 -6.53 -0.65
CA ALA A 43 11.72 -5.82 0.12
C ALA A 43 11.22 -4.46 0.61
N TYR A 44 10.32 -3.79 -0.13
CA TYR A 44 9.67 -2.57 0.33
C TYR A 44 8.74 -2.84 1.52
N LEU A 45 7.89 -3.87 1.44
CA LEU A 45 7.00 -4.27 2.52
C LEU A 45 7.78 -4.67 3.77
N HIS A 46 8.92 -5.36 3.64
CA HIS A 46 9.74 -5.71 4.80
C HIS A 46 10.32 -4.48 5.52
N ARG A 47 10.73 -3.45 4.75
CA ARG A 47 11.20 -2.18 5.34
C ARG A 47 10.07 -1.40 5.99
N LEU A 48 8.89 -1.41 5.37
CA LEU A 48 7.71 -0.78 5.92
C LEU A 48 7.30 -1.44 7.24
N ASP A 49 7.27 -2.77 7.29
CA ASP A 49 6.99 -3.55 8.50
C ASP A 49 8.00 -3.24 9.62
N ALA A 50 9.30 -3.18 9.30
CA ALA A 50 10.34 -2.84 10.27
C ALA A 50 10.27 -1.39 10.81
N ALA A 51 9.50 -0.50 10.16
CA ALA A 51 9.37 0.90 10.52
C ALA A 51 8.06 1.22 11.29
N LEU A 52 7.17 0.24 11.44
CA LEU A 52 5.90 0.34 12.15
C LEU A 52 6.01 -0.22 13.58
#